data_AF-A0A3C0LBJ1-F1
#
_entry.id   AF-A0A3C0LBJ1-F1
#
_cell.length_a   1.000
_cell.length_b   1.000
_cell.length_c   1.000
_cell.angle_alpha   90.00
_cell.angle_beta   90.00
_cell.angle_gamma   90.00
#
_symmetry.space_group_name_H-M   'P 1'
#
loop_
_entity.id
_entity.type
_entity.pdbx_description
1 polymer ?
#
loop_
_entity_poly.entity_id
_entity_poly.type
_entity_poly.pdbx_seq_one_letter_code
_entity_poly.pdbx_strand_id
1 'polypeptide(L)'
;MTYNIYKKGSEYEKKIEEIIKEKANNIYEKYYSDSPENVVNDAINDKANLVKEISFILKRTLITPKRKRYLDKNYILSATDTFGADSNIFFSPNFEESLKYLSPLVALDLFEEKYLDDVNRFYAKEHLIHQEDNGIIPYFTVKELSCLYKNFALFIEDNSKSLIETGWPEYNFTDSVWLFCKLAPNYPINLPKYINNFYRNKNPHNDPYFFVKKYFLNEINQFKKYKGRTTSLPKRLSHKEIGYIEEMREKFLDLKKSVLYEITQHLFLESTDKDIWLQDCLRMLFSRFSEKDLQMIETIDNKYDQIKLFNYSLNGGLNSLIDVIIFCYKEDKFGKMNLEKNMMKSLLKGSKFAYQKNISSYYQLDQFTEDELEMNRFKNIRNQLDKELRKIDKKIAENKPYIADTIEHAKKESLNINCLIKKKYYPFIHSLIECFENGESFEISIPFLKQYPTPSHKKFIPLKLPSGTKWEHITIQFLDYDKVKIQAPNHFKRIADFRKMGFENLKNGRPNKQWELLYDLSRYRGDLSWTISTYRKKVDSHPLSTPKIRKQIQRLSESLKAYFNINEPPFYDYVKYEAYKTKFFLLPDPLNTKNLCDVTETF
;
A
#
# COMPACT_ATOMS: atom_id res chain seq x y z
N MET A 1 25.50 -40.34 34.28
CA MET A 1 25.18 -38.95 33.86
C MET A 1 23.70 -38.58 33.97
N THR A 2 22.77 -39.53 34.10
CA THR A 2 21.32 -39.28 34.19
C THR A 2 20.84 -38.79 35.58
N TYR A 3 21.57 -39.10 36.65
CA TYR A 3 21.22 -38.68 38.03
C TYR A 3 21.48 -37.17 38.31
N ASN A 4 22.43 -36.55 37.59
CA ASN A 4 22.78 -35.12 37.75
C ASN A 4 21.84 -34.16 36.99
N ILE A 5 21.02 -34.66 36.07
CA ILE A 5 20.04 -33.84 35.33
C ILE A 5 18.75 -33.69 36.15
N TYR A 6 18.31 -34.75 36.85
CA TYR A 6 17.14 -34.69 37.74
C TYR A 6 17.39 -33.84 39.00
N LYS A 7 18.60 -33.89 39.58
CA LYS A 7 18.97 -33.08 40.75
C LYS A 7 19.06 -31.58 40.44
N LYS A 8 19.48 -31.21 39.21
CA LYS A 8 19.46 -29.82 38.72
C LYS A 8 18.06 -29.32 38.37
N GLY A 9 17.15 -30.21 37.94
CA GLY A 9 15.75 -29.86 37.69
C GLY A 9 14.98 -29.51 38.97
N SER A 10 15.11 -30.34 40.01
CA SER A 10 14.38 -30.14 41.28
C SER A 10 14.86 -28.92 42.08
N GLU A 11 16.14 -28.56 41.97
CA GLU A 11 16.68 -27.34 42.61
C GLU A 11 16.21 -26.06 41.89
N TYR A 12 15.99 -26.13 40.57
CA TYR A 12 15.49 -25.01 39.77
C TYR A 12 13.99 -24.78 39.97
N GLU A 13 13.21 -25.86 40.09
CA GLU A 13 11.79 -25.80 40.43
C GLU A 13 11.57 -25.19 41.82
N LYS A 14 12.34 -25.61 42.83
CA LYS A 14 12.26 -25.01 44.18
C LYS A 14 12.58 -23.52 44.19
N LYS A 15 13.60 -23.09 43.46
CA LYS A 15 13.96 -21.66 43.31
C LYS A 15 12.85 -20.84 42.64
N ILE A 16 12.15 -21.40 41.65
CA ILE A 16 11.02 -20.72 41.00
C ILE A 16 9.83 -20.61 41.95
N GLU A 17 9.53 -21.66 42.71
CA GLU A 17 8.44 -21.63 43.69
C GLU A 17 8.68 -20.62 44.82
N GLU A 18 9.93 -20.52 45.30
CA GLU A 18 10.34 -19.50 46.27
C GLU A 18 10.15 -18.08 45.72
N ILE A 19 10.57 -17.82 44.48
CA ILE A 19 10.41 -16.49 43.85
C ILE A 19 8.93 -16.16 43.61
N ILE A 20 8.11 -17.14 43.19
CA ILE A 20 6.67 -16.91 43.03
C ILE A 20 6.03 -16.58 44.37
N LYS A 21 6.40 -17.30 45.43
CA LYS A 21 5.88 -17.06 46.78
C LYS A 21 6.32 -15.70 47.30
N GLU A 22 7.59 -15.32 47.10
CA GLU A 22 8.11 -13.99 47.46
C GLU A 22 7.35 -12.90 46.71
N LYS A 23 7.15 -13.06 45.40
CA LYS A 23 6.40 -12.10 44.60
C LYS A 23 4.92 -12.02 45.00
N ALA A 24 4.28 -13.14 45.30
CA ALA A 24 2.92 -13.17 45.80
C ALA A 24 2.79 -12.44 47.15
N ASN A 25 3.76 -12.61 48.05
CA ASN A 25 3.82 -11.85 49.30
C ASN A 25 4.00 -10.35 49.02
N ASN A 26 4.90 -9.96 48.12
CA ASN A 26 5.11 -8.54 47.79
C ASN A 26 3.85 -7.91 47.18
N ILE A 27 3.11 -8.64 46.34
CA ILE A 27 1.82 -8.17 45.80
C ILE A 27 0.79 -8.05 46.92
N TYR A 28 0.72 -9.03 47.82
CA TYR A 28 -0.15 -8.98 48.99
C TYR A 28 0.16 -7.76 49.87
N GLU A 29 1.42 -7.55 50.26
CA GLU A 29 1.83 -6.39 51.09
C GLU A 29 1.62 -5.04 50.38
N LYS A 30 1.61 -5.01 49.06
CA LYS A 30 1.48 -3.78 48.30
C LYS A 30 0.03 -3.39 48.00
N TYR A 31 -0.83 -4.39 47.82
CA TYR A 31 -2.19 -4.18 47.31
C TYR A 31 -3.31 -4.72 48.20
N TYR A 32 -3.00 -5.61 49.15
CA TYR A 32 -3.98 -6.31 49.99
C TYR A 32 -3.81 -6.06 51.50
N SER A 33 -2.61 -5.82 52.02
CA SER A 33 -2.39 -5.64 53.48
C SER A 33 -3.14 -4.43 54.06
N ASP A 34 -3.27 -3.35 53.29
CA ASP A 34 -3.86 -2.08 53.75
C ASP A 34 -5.17 -1.70 53.01
N SER A 35 -5.78 -2.64 52.27
CA SER A 35 -7.00 -2.33 51.50
C SER A 35 -8.24 -2.21 52.41
N PRO A 36 -9.00 -1.11 52.37
CA PRO A 36 -10.20 -0.93 53.19
C PRO A 36 -11.33 -1.94 52.87
N GLU A 37 -11.33 -2.53 51.67
CA GLU A 37 -12.25 -3.61 51.29
C GLU A 37 -11.97 -4.93 52.06
N ASN A 38 -10.75 -5.10 52.55
CA ASN A 38 -10.33 -6.28 53.30
C ASN A 38 -10.71 -6.21 54.79
N VAL A 39 -11.35 -5.13 55.27
CA VAL A 39 -11.82 -5.05 56.66
C VAL A 39 -13.20 -5.73 56.84
N VAL A 40 -13.88 -6.09 55.75
CA VAL A 40 -15.31 -6.46 55.77
C VAL A 40 -15.58 -7.98 55.79
N ASN A 41 -14.62 -8.84 55.45
CA ASN A 41 -14.82 -10.29 55.36
C ASN A 41 -13.80 -11.12 56.16
N ASP A 42 -14.00 -11.21 57.47
CA ASP A 42 -13.17 -11.96 58.43
C ASP A 42 -12.99 -13.47 58.12
N ALA A 43 -13.74 -14.03 57.15
CA ALA A 43 -13.65 -15.43 56.76
C ALA A 43 -12.73 -15.72 55.55
N ILE A 44 -12.36 -14.69 54.75
CA ILE A 44 -11.53 -14.84 53.53
C ILE A 44 -10.07 -14.36 53.77
N ASN A 45 -9.83 -13.66 54.88
CA ASN A 45 -8.61 -12.88 55.13
C ASN A 45 -7.46 -13.63 55.82
N ASP A 46 -7.25 -14.92 55.54
CA ASP A 46 -5.95 -15.50 55.90
C ASP A 46 -4.93 -15.04 54.85
N LYS A 47 -3.96 -14.22 55.26
CA LYS A 47 -2.79 -13.85 54.44
C LYS A 47 -2.21 -15.09 53.73
N ALA A 48 -2.18 -16.23 54.40
CA ALA A 48 -1.69 -17.46 53.82
C ALA A 48 -2.55 -17.97 52.64
N ASN A 49 -3.87 -17.79 52.69
CA ASN A 49 -4.79 -18.15 51.61
C ASN A 49 -4.67 -17.19 50.41
N LEU A 50 -4.71 -15.87 50.64
CA LEU A 50 -4.57 -14.89 49.56
C LEU A 50 -3.19 -14.99 48.87
N VAL A 51 -2.12 -15.15 49.65
CA VAL A 51 -0.78 -15.38 49.08
C VAL A 51 -0.75 -16.70 48.30
N LYS A 52 -1.50 -17.72 48.71
CA LYS A 52 -1.60 -19.00 48.00
C LYS A 52 -2.40 -18.86 46.70
N GLU A 53 -3.48 -18.09 46.67
CA GLU A 53 -4.26 -17.78 45.46
C GLU A 53 -3.46 -16.94 44.47
N ILE A 54 -2.83 -15.86 44.92
CA ILE A 54 -1.92 -15.05 44.10
C ILE A 54 -0.77 -15.93 43.58
N SER A 55 -0.19 -16.79 44.43
CA SER A 55 0.84 -17.74 43.99
C SER A 55 0.32 -18.71 42.94
N PHE A 56 -0.92 -19.18 43.07
CA PHE A 56 -1.55 -20.08 42.10
C PHE A 56 -1.76 -19.39 40.74
N ILE A 57 -2.26 -18.16 40.75
CA ILE A 57 -2.41 -17.32 39.56
C ILE A 57 -1.06 -17.05 38.91
N LEU A 58 -0.05 -16.64 39.68
CA LEU A 58 1.32 -16.42 39.20
C LEU A 58 1.92 -17.70 38.63
N LYS A 59 1.73 -18.87 39.25
CA LYS A 59 2.17 -20.16 38.69
C LYS A 59 1.51 -20.45 37.34
N ARG A 60 0.21 -20.17 37.19
CA ARG A 60 -0.53 -20.43 35.94
C ARG A 60 -0.21 -19.44 34.83
N THR A 61 0.06 -18.19 35.18
CA THR A 61 0.44 -17.13 34.25
C THR A 61 1.93 -17.08 33.98
N LEU A 62 2.71 -17.91 34.69
CA LEU A 62 4.16 -18.04 34.54
C LEU A 62 4.53 -18.37 33.09
N ILE A 63 5.44 -17.56 32.57
CA ILE A 63 5.99 -17.68 31.25
C ILE A 63 7.44 -18.08 31.36
N THR A 64 7.75 -19.24 30.80
CA THR A 64 9.13 -19.71 30.67
C THR A 64 9.94 -18.71 29.82
N PRO A 65 11.25 -18.56 30.03
CA PRO A 65 12.09 -17.71 29.17
C PRO A 65 11.96 -18.05 27.68
N LYS A 66 11.70 -19.32 27.34
CA LYS A 66 11.41 -19.77 25.96
C LYS A 66 10.05 -19.28 25.47
N ARG A 67 9.03 -19.27 26.33
CA ARG A 67 7.69 -18.72 26.02
C ARG A 67 7.72 -17.19 26.00
N LYS A 68 8.51 -16.50 26.84
CA LYS A 68 8.73 -15.05 26.75
C LYS A 68 9.44 -14.70 25.46
N ARG A 69 10.57 -15.35 25.16
CA ARG A 69 11.27 -15.18 23.88
C ARG A 69 10.43 -15.55 22.67
N TYR A 70 9.36 -16.33 22.86
CA TYR A 70 8.35 -16.60 21.84
C TYR A 70 7.30 -15.48 21.82
N LEU A 71 6.83 -14.99 22.95
CA LEU A 71 5.84 -13.91 23.05
C LEU A 71 6.43 -12.56 22.59
N ASP A 72 7.59 -12.16 23.12
CA ASP A 72 8.38 -11.00 22.69
C ASP A 72 8.76 -11.09 21.20
N LYS A 73 8.90 -12.32 20.67
CA LYS A 73 9.12 -12.54 19.24
C LYS A 73 7.88 -12.34 18.41
N ASN A 74 6.70 -12.71 18.91
CA ASN A 74 5.51 -12.96 18.10
C ASN A 74 4.38 -11.95 18.33
N TYR A 75 4.52 -11.07 19.33
CA TYR A 75 3.55 -10.04 19.70
C TYR A 75 4.31 -8.74 20.02
N ILE A 76 3.83 -7.59 19.51
CA ILE A 76 4.34 -6.26 19.88
C ILE A 76 3.65 -5.88 21.19
N LEU A 77 4.26 -6.30 22.29
CA LEU A 77 3.79 -6.01 23.63
C LEU A 77 4.58 -4.77 24.10
N SER A 78 3.89 -3.69 24.50
CA SER A 78 4.61 -2.53 25.03
C SER A 78 5.37 -2.92 26.30
N ALA A 79 6.42 -2.18 26.65
CA ALA A 79 7.16 -2.42 27.90
C ALA A 79 6.25 -2.34 29.16
N THR A 80 5.05 -1.77 29.02
CA THR A 80 3.99 -1.76 30.03
C THR A 80 3.02 -2.94 29.93
N ASP A 81 2.82 -3.54 28.74
CA ASP A 81 1.96 -4.71 28.50
C ASP A 81 2.67 -6.04 28.84
N THR A 82 3.98 -6.00 29.05
CA THR A 82 4.76 -7.17 29.38
C THR A 82 5.86 -6.94 30.40
N PHE A 83 5.82 -7.82 31.41
CA PHE A 83 6.97 -8.33 32.15
C PHE A 83 7.75 -7.26 32.95
N GLY A 84 7.43 -7.16 34.24
CA GLY A 84 8.16 -6.34 35.20
C GLY A 84 9.68 -6.47 35.07
N ALA A 85 10.38 -5.34 35.20
CA ALA A 85 11.77 -5.15 34.77
C ALA A 85 12.81 -6.01 35.52
N ASP A 86 12.46 -6.62 36.67
CA ASP A 86 13.47 -7.04 37.65
C ASP A 86 13.59 -8.54 37.94
N SER A 87 13.07 -9.44 37.10
CA SER A 87 13.45 -10.86 37.25
C SER A 87 13.46 -11.64 35.93
N ASN A 88 14.25 -12.70 35.88
CA ASN A 88 14.28 -13.68 34.78
C ASN A 88 12.96 -14.50 34.64
N ILE A 89 11.87 -14.02 35.26
CA ILE A 89 10.59 -14.68 35.43
C ILE A 89 9.47 -13.73 34.99
N PHE A 90 8.51 -14.27 34.24
CA PHE A 90 7.57 -13.50 33.42
C PHE A 90 6.15 -13.99 33.62
N PHE A 91 5.14 -13.12 33.55
CA PHE A 91 3.73 -13.48 33.78
C PHE A 91 2.83 -12.86 32.71
N SER A 92 1.93 -13.65 32.10
CA SER A 92 0.89 -13.17 31.16
C SER A 92 -0.38 -14.00 31.31
N PRO A 93 -1.54 -13.37 31.52
CA PRO A 93 -1.72 -11.92 31.67
C PRO A 93 -1.02 -11.43 32.95
N ASN A 94 -0.68 -10.14 33.01
CA ASN A 94 0.03 -9.59 34.15
C ASN A 94 -0.94 -9.25 35.29
N PHE A 95 -1.06 -10.15 36.26
CA PHE A 95 -1.92 -9.96 37.44
C PHE A 95 -1.58 -8.68 38.24
N GLU A 96 -0.30 -8.30 38.32
CA GLU A 96 0.10 -7.07 39.01
C GLU A 96 -0.30 -5.81 38.22
N GLU A 97 -0.43 -5.92 36.89
CA GLU A 97 -0.93 -4.83 36.06
C GLU A 97 -2.43 -4.62 36.24
N SER A 98 -3.23 -5.69 36.35
CA SER A 98 -4.67 -5.55 36.64
C SER A 98 -4.91 -4.86 37.97
N LEU A 99 -4.06 -5.09 38.98
CA LEU A 99 -4.13 -4.41 40.29
C LEU A 99 -3.83 -2.91 40.26
N LYS A 100 -3.33 -2.37 39.13
CA LYS A 100 -3.24 -0.90 38.93
C LYS A 100 -4.59 -0.30 38.59
N TYR A 101 -5.53 -1.13 38.16
CA TYR A 101 -6.80 -0.72 37.59
C TYR A 101 -7.99 -1.24 38.40
N LEU A 102 -7.98 -2.50 38.79
CA LEU A 102 -9.10 -3.18 39.44
C LEU A 102 -8.90 -3.26 40.96
N SER A 103 -10.00 -3.42 41.68
CA SER A 103 -9.96 -3.72 43.11
C SER A 103 -9.24 -5.07 43.35
N PRO A 104 -8.57 -5.26 44.52
CA PRO A 104 -7.83 -6.49 44.80
C PRO A 104 -8.69 -7.76 44.71
N LEU A 105 -9.95 -7.71 45.17
CA LEU A 105 -10.87 -8.85 45.10
C LEU A 105 -11.34 -9.10 43.66
N VAL A 106 -11.68 -8.04 42.92
CA VAL A 106 -12.14 -8.17 41.54
C VAL A 106 -11.01 -8.67 40.63
N ALA A 107 -9.77 -8.24 40.86
CA ALA A 107 -8.62 -8.77 40.13
C ALA A 107 -8.43 -10.28 40.37
N LEU A 108 -8.64 -10.76 41.60
CA LEU A 108 -8.61 -12.20 41.93
C LEU A 108 -9.73 -12.94 41.21
N ASP A 109 -10.99 -12.52 41.44
CA ASP A 109 -12.19 -13.12 40.85
C ASP A 109 -12.09 -13.14 39.32
N LEU A 110 -11.58 -12.06 38.71
CA LEU A 110 -11.35 -11.98 37.27
C LEU A 110 -10.48 -13.14 36.81
N PHE A 111 -9.31 -13.34 37.45
CA PHE A 111 -8.34 -14.38 37.09
C PHE A 111 -8.78 -15.80 37.50
N GLU A 112 -9.68 -15.93 38.47
CA GLU A 112 -10.27 -17.19 38.89
C GLU A 112 -11.43 -17.62 37.98
N GLU A 113 -12.41 -16.76 37.72
CA GLU A 113 -13.61 -17.13 36.95
C GLU A 113 -13.40 -17.12 35.43
N LYS A 114 -12.73 -16.10 34.88
CA LYS A 114 -12.64 -15.91 33.41
C LYS A 114 -11.39 -16.51 32.77
N TYR A 115 -10.34 -16.84 33.55
CA TYR A 115 -9.01 -17.20 33.02
C TYR A 115 -8.57 -18.65 33.30
N LEU A 116 -9.44 -19.50 33.87
CA LEU A 116 -9.13 -20.92 34.12
C LEU A 116 -9.09 -21.81 32.84
N ASP A 117 -9.77 -21.43 31.76
CA ASP A 117 -10.05 -22.30 30.59
C ASP A 117 -9.47 -21.83 29.23
N ASP A 118 -8.25 -21.28 29.24
CA ASP A 118 -7.40 -20.89 28.09
C ASP A 118 -7.35 -19.37 27.84
N VAL A 119 -6.40 -18.75 28.54
CA VAL A 119 -5.98 -17.34 28.47
C VAL A 119 -5.82 -16.84 27.02
N ASN A 120 -5.30 -17.66 26.11
CA ASN A 120 -5.12 -17.25 24.71
C ASN A 120 -6.45 -17.20 23.96
N ARG A 121 -7.43 -18.00 24.37
CA ARG A 121 -8.72 -18.10 23.71
C ARG A 121 -9.61 -16.91 24.05
N PHE A 122 -9.57 -16.40 25.28
CA PHE A 122 -10.33 -15.20 25.66
C PHE A 122 -9.77 -13.94 25.00
N TYR A 123 -8.46 -13.69 25.11
CA TYR A 123 -7.79 -12.58 24.41
C TYR A 123 -7.92 -12.72 22.89
N ALA A 124 -7.81 -13.92 22.34
CA ALA A 124 -8.03 -14.13 20.91
C ALA A 124 -9.51 -13.98 20.53
N LYS A 125 -10.49 -14.30 21.39
CA LYS A 125 -11.93 -14.25 21.06
C LYS A 125 -12.49 -12.84 21.15
N GLU A 126 -12.14 -12.05 22.17
CA GLU A 126 -12.51 -10.62 22.24
C GLU A 126 -11.81 -9.81 21.13
N HIS A 127 -10.53 -10.13 20.87
CA HIS A 127 -9.82 -9.55 19.75
C HIS A 127 -10.34 -10.08 18.40
N LEU A 128 -10.75 -11.35 18.28
CA LEU A 128 -11.40 -11.94 17.10
C LEU A 128 -12.74 -11.29 16.84
N ILE A 129 -13.63 -11.11 17.81
CA ILE A 129 -14.95 -10.51 17.59
C ILE A 129 -14.78 -9.08 17.03
N HIS A 130 -13.82 -8.32 17.56
CA HIS A 130 -13.47 -7.00 17.02
C HIS A 130 -12.77 -7.02 15.65
N GLN A 131 -11.99 -8.07 15.34
CA GLN A 131 -11.23 -8.22 14.09
C GLN A 131 -11.97 -8.98 12.97
N GLU A 132 -12.91 -9.86 13.30
CA GLU A 132 -13.75 -10.66 12.38
C GLU A 132 -14.82 -9.78 11.75
N ASP A 133 -15.39 -8.83 12.51
CA ASP A 133 -16.38 -7.89 12.00
C ASP A 133 -15.75 -6.74 11.17
N ASN A 134 -14.48 -6.39 11.41
CA ASN A 134 -13.86 -5.18 10.82
C ASN A 134 -12.55 -5.39 10.04
N GLY A 135 -12.03 -6.62 9.97
CA GLY A 135 -10.70 -6.88 9.43
C GLY A 135 -9.61 -6.18 10.24
N ILE A 136 -8.34 -6.40 9.93
CA ILE A 136 -7.21 -5.73 10.58
C ILE A 136 -7.14 -4.27 10.08
N ILE A 137 -8.14 -3.47 10.41
CA ILE A 137 -8.12 -2.03 10.20
C ILE A 137 -8.27 -1.42 11.60
N PRO A 138 -7.17 -0.99 12.23
CA PRO A 138 -7.26 -0.07 13.36
C PRO A 138 -8.22 1.07 12.99
N TYR A 139 -9.03 1.55 13.92
CA TYR A 139 -9.88 2.72 13.69
C TYR A 139 -9.00 3.91 13.32
N PHE A 140 -8.76 4.10 12.03
CA PHE A 140 -7.94 5.15 11.48
C PHE A 140 -8.85 6.31 11.11
N THR A 141 -8.44 7.51 11.53
CA THR A 141 -8.92 8.74 10.91
C THR A 141 -8.50 8.77 9.45
N VAL A 142 -9.21 9.53 8.61
CA VAL A 142 -8.84 9.78 7.21
C VAL A 142 -7.37 10.20 7.07
N LYS A 143 -6.89 11.05 7.99
CA LYS A 143 -5.49 11.49 8.04
C LYS A 143 -4.49 10.34 8.32
N GLU A 144 -4.81 9.47 9.27
CA GLU A 144 -3.96 8.30 9.56
C GLU A 144 -3.98 7.29 8.41
N LEU A 145 -5.13 7.09 7.76
CA LEU A 145 -5.21 6.30 6.52
C LEU A 145 -4.31 6.90 5.44
N SER A 146 -4.35 8.22 5.25
CA SER A 146 -3.50 8.89 4.26
C SER A 146 -2.01 8.65 4.52
N CYS A 147 -1.56 8.76 5.77
CA CYS A 147 -0.18 8.42 6.16
C CYS A 147 0.15 6.95 5.87
N LEU A 148 -0.77 6.02 6.19
CA LEU A 148 -0.59 4.60 5.93
C LEU A 148 -0.42 4.31 4.42
N TYR A 149 -1.28 4.88 3.58
CA TYR A 149 -1.20 4.73 2.12
C TYR A 149 0.06 5.37 1.53
N LYS A 150 0.50 6.51 2.07
CA LYS A 150 1.77 7.13 1.69
C LYS A 150 2.96 6.20 1.99
N ASN A 151 3.02 5.65 3.20
CA ASN A 151 4.07 4.68 3.57
C ASN A 151 4.01 3.43 2.69
N PHE A 152 2.80 2.97 2.37
CA PHE A 152 2.62 1.82 1.50
C PHE A 152 3.06 2.09 0.06
N ALA A 153 2.82 3.30 -0.46
CA ALA A 153 3.30 3.71 -1.79
C ALA A 153 4.83 3.66 -1.87
N LEU A 154 5.52 4.18 -0.86
CA LEU A 154 6.99 4.10 -0.75
C LEU A 154 7.46 2.63 -0.68
N PHE A 155 6.78 1.81 0.12
CA PHE A 155 7.05 0.37 0.18
C PHE A 155 6.92 -0.32 -1.19
N ILE A 156 5.89 0.00 -1.97
CA ILE A 156 5.70 -0.53 -3.33
C ILE A 156 6.82 -0.04 -4.27
N GLU A 157 7.23 1.22 -4.13
CA GLU A 157 8.33 1.80 -4.90
C GLU A 157 9.66 1.10 -4.63
N ASP A 158 10.02 0.91 -3.36
CA ASP A 158 11.22 0.20 -2.92
C ASP A 158 11.26 -1.26 -3.42
N ASN A 159 10.09 -1.90 -3.54
CA ASN A 159 9.96 -3.28 -3.98
C ASN A 159 9.70 -3.44 -5.49
N SER A 160 9.77 -2.35 -6.28
CA SER A 160 9.35 -2.36 -7.70
C SER A 160 9.99 -3.48 -8.51
N LYS A 161 11.30 -3.67 -8.34
CA LYS A 161 12.06 -4.68 -9.09
C LYS A 161 11.53 -6.09 -8.83
N SER A 162 11.43 -6.49 -7.56
CA SER A 162 10.93 -7.82 -7.20
C SER A 162 9.45 -8.00 -7.58
N LEU A 163 8.65 -6.93 -7.48
CA LEU A 163 7.26 -6.94 -7.90
C LEU A 163 7.09 -7.08 -9.41
N ILE A 164 8.02 -6.59 -10.23
CA ILE A 164 8.01 -6.81 -11.69
C ILE A 164 8.54 -8.21 -12.03
N GLU A 165 9.58 -8.67 -11.35
CA GLU A 165 10.22 -9.97 -11.66
C GLU A 165 9.37 -11.16 -11.20
N THR A 166 8.77 -11.07 -10.01
CA THR A 166 8.14 -12.22 -9.35
C THR A 166 6.67 -11.99 -8.99
N GLY A 167 6.20 -10.74 -9.00
CA GLY A 167 4.89 -10.36 -8.46
C GLY A 167 4.80 -10.41 -6.94
N TRP A 168 5.94 -10.53 -6.25
CA TRP A 168 6.03 -10.55 -4.79
C TRP A 168 7.09 -9.56 -4.30
N PRO A 169 6.87 -8.84 -3.19
CA PRO A 169 7.87 -7.93 -2.63
C PRO A 169 9.05 -8.69 -1.98
N GLU A 170 10.20 -8.04 -1.85
CA GLU A 170 11.38 -8.59 -1.19
C GLU A 170 11.23 -8.69 0.33
N TYR A 171 10.43 -7.80 0.91
CA TYR A 171 10.13 -7.70 2.35
C TYR A 171 8.66 -7.37 2.62
N ASN A 172 8.26 -7.42 3.90
CA ASN A 172 6.89 -7.14 4.33
C ASN A 172 6.65 -5.66 4.59
N PHE A 173 5.42 -5.22 4.33
CA PHE A 173 4.91 -3.96 4.86
C PHE A 173 4.31 -4.18 6.24
N THR A 174 5.04 -3.76 7.28
CA THR A 174 4.70 -4.05 8.68
C THR A 174 3.62 -3.13 9.24
N ASP A 175 3.44 -1.93 8.68
CA ASP A 175 2.51 -0.93 9.22
C ASP A 175 1.04 -1.36 9.03
N SER A 176 0.73 -2.23 8.06
CA SER A 176 -0.60 -2.84 7.92
C SER A 176 -0.56 -4.16 7.17
N VAL A 177 -0.90 -5.23 7.89
CA VAL A 177 -0.98 -6.58 7.31
C VAL A 177 -2.16 -6.71 6.35
N TRP A 178 -3.27 -6.04 6.66
CA TRP A 178 -4.42 -5.96 5.75
C TRP A 178 -4.01 -5.35 4.41
N LEU A 179 -3.36 -4.19 4.44
CA LEU A 179 -2.95 -3.48 3.24
C LEU A 179 -1.89 -4.28 2.46
N PHE A 180 -0.95 -4.92 3.17
CA PHE A 180 -0.01 -5.84 2.56
C PHE A 180 -0.72 -6.97 1.81
N CYS A 181 -1.60 -7.71 2.49
CA CYS A 181 -2.27 -8.86 1.90
C CYS A 181 -3.14 -8.46 0.71
N LYS A 182 -3.78 -7.29 0.76
CA LYS A 182 -4.66 -6.78 -0.29
C LYS A 182 -3.93 -6.21 -1.50
N LEU A 183 -2.81 -5.50 -1.32
CA LEU A 183 -2.20 -4.73 -2.40
C LEU A 183 -0.73 -5.07 -2.69
N ALA A 184 0.00 -5.71 -1.77
CA ALA A 184 1.42 -5.97 -1.99
C ALA A 184 1.69 -6.97 -3.12
N PRO A 185 0.94 -8.08 -3.26
CA PRO A 185 1.12 -8.97 -4.40
C PRO A 185 0.81 -8.23 -5.72
N ASN A 186 1.58 -8.49 -6.77
CA ASN A 186 1.36 -7.90 -8.09
C ASN A 186 1.28 -9.01 -9.15
N TYR A 187 0.14 -9.72 -9.17
CA TYR A 187 -0.06 -10.92 -9.98
C TYR A 187 1.11 -11.93 -9.90
N PRO A 188 1.45 -12.43 -8.69
CA PRO A 188 2.52 -13.42 -8.54
C PRO A 188 2.14 -14.70 -9.28
N ILE A 189 3.03 -15.20 -10.15
CA ILE A 189 2.85 -16.50 -10.84
C ILE A 189 3.42 -17.67 -10.03
N ASN A 190 4.27 -17.35 -9.06
CA ASN A 190 4.82 -18.29 -8.11
C ASN A 190 4.65 -17.77 -6.69
N LEU A 191 4.43 -18.67 -5.75
CA LEU A 191 4.48 -18.34 -4.34
C LEU A 191 5.91 -18.54 -3.83
N PRO A 192 6.42 -17.61 -3.00
CA PRO A 192 7.62 -17.88 -2.24
C PRO A 192 7.46 -19.19 -1.45
N LYS A 193 8.48 -20.05 -1.45
CA LYS A 193 8.37 -21.39 -0.83
C LYS A 193 7.94 -21.36 0.64
N TYR A 194 8.27 -20.30 1.39
CA TYR A 194 7.82 -20.15 2.76
C TYR A 194 6.30 -19.87 2.89
N ILE A 195 5.71 -19.13 1.94
CA ILE A 195 4.25 -18.93 1.86
C ILE A 195 3.57 -20.24 1.47
N ASN A 196 4.11 -20.95 0.49
CA ASN A 196 3.57 -22.27 0.13
C ASN A 196 3.73 -23.29 1.26
N ASN A 197 4.85 -23.27 1.98
CA ASN A 197 5.03 -24.08 3.18
C ASN A 197 4.04 -23.69 4.28
N PHE A 198 3.63 -22.42 4.37
CA PHE A 198 2.56 -22.01 5.27
C PHE A 198 1.20 -22.57 4.84
N TYR A 199 0.90 -22.54 3.55
CA TYR A 199 -0.30 -23.15 2.99
C TYR A 199 -0.35 -24.67 3.23
N ARG A 200 0.81 -25.33 3.25
CA ARG A 200 0.93 -26.79 3.49
C ARG A 200 1.05 -27.16 4.98
N ASN A 201 1.67 -26.33 5.80
CA ASN A 201 1.90 -26.63 7.22
C ASN A 201 0.76 -26.06 8.05
N LYS A 202 -0.08 -26.98 8.54
CA LYS A 202 -1.20 -26.82 9.48
C LYS A 202 -1.15 -25.49 10.23
N ASN A 203 -2.12 -24.61 9.95
CA ASN A 203 -2.60 -23.61 10.88
C ASN A 203 -3.11 -24.37 12.12
N PRO A 204 -2.28 -24.56 13.17
CA PRO A 204 -2.69 -25.38 14.30
C PRO A 204 -3.86 -24.63 14.93
N HIS A 205 -5.02 -25.29 15.04
CA HIS A 205 -6.24 -24.72 15.64
C HIS A 205 -7.01 -23.70 14.79
N ASN A 206 -6.79 -23.62 13.47
CA ASN A 206 -7.49 -22.66 12.60
C ASN A 206 -7.33 -21.18 13.04
N ASP A 207 -6.22 -20.80 13.68
CA ASP A 207 -5.96 -19.41 14.06
C ASP A 207 -5.88 -18.52 12.81
N PRO A 208 -6.87 -17.64 12.55
CA PRO A 208 -6.89 -16.81 11.34
C PRO A 208 -5.71 -15.84 11.25
N TYR A 209 -5.02 -15.60 12.38
CA TYR A 209 -3.89 -14.67 12.50
C TYR A 209 -2.54 -15.36 12.70
N PHE A 210 -2.47 -16.69 12.60
CA PHE A 210 -1.21 -17.45 12.76
C PHE A 210 -0.08 -16.90 11.89
N PHE A 211 -0.42 -16.43 10.68
CA PHE A 211 0.54 -15.83 9.76
C PHE A 211 1.04 -14.47 10.23
N VAL A 212 0.12 -13.60 10.65
CA VAL A 212 0.42 -12.24 11.13
C VAL A 212 1.39 -12.30 12.30
N LYS A 213 1.05 -13.13 13.31
CA LYS A 213 1.86 -13.34 14.52
C LYS A 213 3.25 -13.90 14.19
N LYS A 214 3.33 -14.84 13.25
CA LYS A 214 4.58 -15.54 12.95
C LYS A 214 5.51 -14.77 12.01
N TYR A 215 5.00 -13.96 11.09
CA TYR A 215 5.81 -13.38 10.00
C TYR A 215 5.70 -11.86 9.83
N PHE A 216 4.64 -11.21 10.32
CA PHE A 216 4.50 -9.75 10.26
C PHE A 216 4.99 -9.08 11.54
N LEU A 217 4.58 -9.60 12.69
CA LEU A 217 4.91 -9.02 14.01
C LEU A 217 6.28 -9.46 14.54
N ASN A 218 6.93 -10.44 13.88
CA ASN A 218 8.18 -11.01 14.35
C ASN A 218 9.37 -10.44 13.56
N GLU A 219 10.10 -9.47 14.09
CA GLU A 219 11.25 -8.82 13.43
C GLU A 219 12.35 -9.78 12.94
N ILE A 220 12.49 -10.94 13.59
CA ILE A 220 13.46 -11.97 13.23
C ILE A 220 12.95 -12.80 12.03
N ASN A 221 11.62 -12.94 11.89
CA ASN A 221 10.98 -13.65 10.77
C ASN A 221 10.41 -12.69 9.72
N GLN A 222 10.50 -11.37 9.92
CA GLN A 222 10.24 -10.37 8.88
C GLN A 222 11.08 -10.76 7.67
N PHE A 223 10.46 -10.75 6.49
CA PHE A 223 11.07 -11.27 5.29
C PHE A 223 12.28 -10.42 4.89
N LYS A 224 13.46 -10.71 5.47
CA LYS A 224 14.71 -10.09 5.09
C LYS A 224 15.01 -10.50 3.65
N LYS A 225 15.03 -9.52 2.74
CA LYS A 225 15.46 -9.59 1.33
C LYS A 225 15.40 -10.99 0.74
N TYR A 226 14.24 -11.37 0.22
CA TYR A 226 14.01 -12.66 -0.39
C TYR A 226 15.08 -13.01 -1.45
N LYS A 227 15.83 -14.11 -1.21
CA LYS A 227 16.68 -14.81 -2.19
C LYS A 227 16.29 -16.29 -2.28
N GLY A 228 14.99 -16.59 -2.26
CA GLY A 228 14.48 -17.94 -2.06
C GLY A 228 14.01 -18.67 -3.32
N ARG A 229 13.94 -20.00 -3.23
CA ARG A 229 13.26 -20.88 -4.21
C ARG A 229 11.78 -20.56 -4.22
N THR A 230 11.20 -20.33 -5.39
CA THR A 230 9.76 -20.19 -5.58
C THR A 230 9.11 -21.56 -5.79
N THR A 231 7.80 -21.64 -5.57
CA THR A 231 6.99 -22.79 -5.93
C THR A 231 5.86 -22.33 -6.82
N SER A 232 5.64 -23.02 -7.94
CA SER A 232 4.55 -22.71 -8.86
C SER A 232 3.24 -22.66 -8.10
N LEU A 233 2.41 -21.66 -8.41
CA LEU A 233 1.01 -21.72 -8.00
C LEU A 233 0.42 -23.07 -8.45
N PRO A 234 -0.52 -23.65 -7.68
CA PRO A 234 -1.22 -24.85 -8.12
C PRO A 234 -1.72 -24.62 -9.55
N LYS A 235 -1.56 -25.60 -10.46
CA LYS A 235 -1.83 -25.54 -11.91
C LYS A 235 -3.25 -25.02 -12.26
N ARG A 236 -3.53 -23.75 -12.02
CA ARG A 236 -4.82 -23.06 -12.23
C ARG A 236 -4.73 -22.06 -13.38
N LEU A 237 -3.53 -21.51 -13.60
CA LEU A 237 -3.27 -20.60 -14.71
C LEU A 237 -2.79 -21.38 -15.94
N SER A 238 -3.30 -21.00 -17.11
CA SER A 238 -2.82 -21.50 -18.40
C SER A 238 -1.51 -20.81 -18.79
N HIS A 239 -0.74 -21.41 -19.70
CA HIS A 239 0.49 -20.79 -20.23
C HIS A 239 0.24 -19.41 -20.85
N LYS A 240 -0.93 -19.22 -21.50
CA LYS A 240 -1.34 -17.94 -22.07
C LYS A 240 -1.55 -16.88 -20.98
N GLU A 241 -2.19 -17.24 -19.87
CA GLU A 241 -2.42 -16.34 -18.74
C GLU A 241 -1.11 -15.98 -18.03
N ILE A 242 -0.20 -16.95 -17.86
CA ILE A 242 1.12 -16.71 -17.28
C ILE A 242 1.91 -15.71 -18.13
N GLY A 243 2.00 -15.95 -19.45
CA GLY A 243 2.70 -15.05 -20.37
C GLY A 243 2.10 -13.64 -20.38
N TYR A 244 0.77 -13.54 -20.35
CA TYR A 244 0.07 -12.25 -20.25
C TYR A 244 0.41 -11.51 -18.94
N ILE A 245 0.40 -12.21 -17.80
CA ILE A 245 0.77 -11.62 -16.51
C ILE A 245 2.20 -11.09 -16.53
N GLU A 246 3.15 -11.88 -17.05
CA GLU A 246 4.56 -11.49 -17.13
C GLU A 246 4.76 -10.26 -18.01
N GLU A 247 4.07 -10.17 -19.15
CA GLU A 247 4.11 -9.01 -20.05
C GLU A 247 3.52 -7.74 -19.40
N MET A 248 2.46 -7.91 -18.61
CA MET A 248 1.67 -6.79 -18.08
C MET A 248 2.09 -6.34 -16.68
N ARG A 249 3.00 -7.05 -16.01
CA ARG A 249 3.31 -6.83 -14.59
C ARG A 249 3.83 -5.44 -14.27
N GLU A 250 4.68 -4.89 -15.13
CA GLU A 250 5.18 -3.51 -15.03
C GLU A 250 4.02 -2.51 -15.13
N LYS A 251 3.15 -2.70 -16.13
CA LYS A 251 1.97 -1.85 -16.34
C LYS A 251 0.99 -1.90 -15.16
N PHE A 252 0.79 -3.08 -14.55
CA PHE A 252 -0.02 -3.22 -13.34
C PHE A 252 0.60 -2.49 -12.15
N LEU A 253 1.92 -2.59 -11.99
CA LEU A 253 2.63 -1.91 -10.91
C LEU A 253 2.54 -0.39 -11.05
N ASP A 254 2.73 0.14 -12.25
CA ASP A 254 2.63 1.58 -12.52
C ASP A 254 1.23 2.12 -12.25
N LEU A 255 0.20 1.36 -12.63
CA LEU A 255 -1.18 1.70 -12.31
C LEU A 255 -1.41 1.70 -10.80
N LYS A 256 -0.95 0.67 -10.09
CA LYS A 256 -1.03 0.57 -8.62
C LYS A 256 -0.38 1.79 -7.95
N LYS A 257 0.82 2.16 -8.38
CA LYS A 257 1.50 3.38 -7.89
C LYS A 257 0.69 4.65 -8.15
N SER A 258 0.14 4.79 -9.35
CA SER A 258 -0.67 5.95 -9.72
C SER A 258 -1.93 6.06 -8.85
N VAL A 259 -2.64 4.95 -8.64
CA VAL A 259 -3.81 4.89 -7.74
C VAL A 259 -3.43 5.22 -6.30
N LEU A 260 -2.35 4.66 -5.78
CA LEU A 260 -1.89 4.94 -4.42
C LEU A 260 -1.51 6.42 -4.23
N TYR A 261 -0.91 7.03 -5.24
CA TYR A 261 -0.61 8.45 -5.25
C TYR A 261 -1.90 9.29 -5.21
N GLU A 262 -2.88 8.99 -6.06
CA GLU A 262 -4.17 9.70 -6.07
C GLU A 262 -4.95 9.53 -4.76
N ILE A 263 -4.98 8.32 -4.18
CA ILE A 263 -5.56 8.08 -2.85
C ILE A 263 -4.88 8.97 -1.82
N THR A 264 -3.55 9.02 -1.81
CA THR A 264 -2.79 9.81 -0.85
C THR A 264 -3.10 11.29 -1.00
N GLN A 265 -3.07 11.84 -2.22
CA GLN A 265 -3.37 13.25 -2.47
C GLN A 265 -4.78 13.62 -2.03
N HIS A 266 -5.77 12.80 -2.37
CA HIS A 266 -7.16 13.10 -2.03
C HIS A 266 -7.43 13.02 -0.53
N LEU A 267 -6.97 11.98 0.16
CA LEU A 267 -7.13 11.86 1.61
C LEU A 267 -6.36 12.96 2.38
N PHE A 268 -5.38 13.64 1.75
CA PHE A 268 -4.70 14.82 2.31
C PHE A 268 -5.44 16.13 2.08
N LEU A 269 -6.08 16.28 0.91
CA LEU A 269 -6.76 17.50 0.50
C LEU A 269 -8.26 17.31 0.75
N GLU A 270 -8.75 17.71 1.92
CA GLU A 270 -10.18 17.66 2.36
C GLU A 270 -11.17 18.38 1.40
N SER A 271 -10.71 18.89 0.25
CA SER A 271 -11.40 19.84 -0.62
C SER A 271 -11.96 19.26 -1.93
N THR A 272 -11.69 17.99 -2.27
CA THR A 272 -12.19 17.43 -3.55
C THR A 272 -13.56 16.78 -3.36
N ASP A 273 -14.44 16.93 -4.35
CA ASP A 273 -15.70 16.19 -4.39
C ASP A 273 -15.41 14.67 -4.43
N LYS A 274 -15.94 13.95 -3.44
CA LYS A 274 -15.68 12.53 -3.19
C LYS A 274 -16.19 11.64 -4.31
N ASP A 275 -17.30 12.04 -4.93
CA ASP A 275 -17.94 11.33 -6.03
C ASP A 275 -17.13 11.52 -7.33
N ILE A 276 -16.63 12.74 -7.57
CA ILE A 276 -15.70 13.02 -8.66
C ILE A 276 -14.38 12.25 -8.47
N TRP A 277 -13.84 12.22 -7.25
CA TRP A 277 -12.61 11.48 -6.98
C TRP A 277 -12.74 9.98 -7.23
N LEU A 278 -13.86 9.36 -6.82
CA LEU A 278 -14.15 7.96 -7.12
C LEU A 278 -14.15 7.73 -8.63
N GLN A 279 -14.83 8.61 -9.38
CA GLN A 279 -14.87 8.55 -10.85
C GLN A 279 -13.48 8.65 -11.47
N ASP A 280 -12.65 9.59 -11.03
CA ASP A 280 -11.31 9.81 -11.55
C ASP A 280 -10.40 8.60 -11.29
N CYS A 281 -10.45 8.01 -10.09
CA CYS A 281 -9.68 6.80 -9.78
C CYS A 281 -10.11 5.60 -10.64
N LEU A 282 -11.41 5.40 -10.82
CA LEU A 282 -11.94 4.31 -11.65
C LEU A 282 -11.64 4.54 -13.14
N ARG A 283 -11.73 5.77 -13.61
CA ARG A 283 -11.34 6.13 -14.98
C ARG A 283 -9.84 5.92 -15.21
N MET A 284 -9.00 6.26 -14.24
CA MET A 284 -7.56 5.98 -14.30
C MET A 284 -7.27 4.48 -14.36
N LEU A 285 -8.00 3.65 -13.60
CA LEU A 285 -7.90 2.19 -13.66
C LEU A 285 -8.24 1.65 -15.05
N PHE A 286 -9.45 1.94 -15.55
CA PHE A 286 -9.94 1.28 -16.77
C PHE A 286 -9.32 1.85 -18.05
N SER A 287 -8.98 3.14 -18.10
CA SER A 287 -8.38 3.78 -19.30
C SER A 287 -7.01 3.24 -19.70
N ARG A 288 -6.36 2.44 -18.84
CA ARG A 288 -5.07 1.82 -19.13
C ARG A 288 -5.19 0.53 -19.92
N PHE A 289 -6.36 -0.08 -20.01
CA PHE A 289 -6.54 -1.43 -20.56
C PHE A 289 -7.48 -1.43 -21.75
N SER A 290 -7.21 -2.32 -22.72
CA SER A 290 -8.16 -2.60 -23.79
C SER A 290 -9.29 -3.50 -23.30
N GLU A 291 -10.36 -3.65 -24.09
CA GLU A 291 -11.44 -4.59 -23.77
C GLU A 291 -10.92 -6.03 -23.57
N LYS A 292 -10.03 -6.46 -24.46
CA LYS A 292 -9.40 -7.78 -24.40
C LYS A 292 -8.54 -7.94 -23.16
N ASP A 293 -7.85 -6.88 -22.75
CA ASP A 293 -7.06 -6.86 -21.52
C ASP A 293 -7.97 -7.03 -20.30
N LEU A 294 -9.08 -6.28 -20.24
CA LEU A 294 -10.03 -6.33 -19.12
C LEU A 294 -10.69 -7.71 -19.00
N GLN A 295 -11.09 -8.33 -20.11
CA GLN A 295 -11.63 -9.70 -20.11
C GLN A 295 -10.60 -10.73 -19.63
N MET A 296 -9.34 -10.58 -20.04
CA MET A 296 -8.25 -11.45 -19.57
C MET A 296 -7.98 -11.24 -18.08
N ILE A 297 -7.93 -9.99 -17.62
CA ILE A 297 -7.75 -9.64 -16.21
C ILE A 297 -8.87 -10.21 -15.36
N GLU A 298 -10.13 -10.06 -15.77
CA GLU A 298 -11.28 -10.60 -15.07
C GLU A 298 -11.20 -12.13 -14.93
N THR A 299 -10.79 -12.81 -16.01
CA THR A 299 -10.56 -14.27 -15.98
C THR A 299 -9.47 -14.66 -14.99
N ILE A 300 -8.39 -13.89 -14.92
CA ILE A 300 -7.27 -14.12 -13.99
C ILE A 300 -7.70 -13.82 -12.55
N ASP A 301 -8.31 -12.67 -12.28
CA ASP A 301 -8.77 -12.26 -10.96
C ASP A 301 -9.75 -13.30 -10.37
N ASN A 302 -10.69 -13.80 -11.17
CA ASN A 302 -11.61 -14.87 -10.76
C ASN A 302 -10.88 -16.15 -10.32
N LYS A 303 -9.76 -16.50 -10.95
CA LYS A 303 -8.93 -17.66 -10.54
C LYS A 303 -8.13 -17.37 -9.29
N TYR A 304 -7.65 -16.14 -9.11
CA TYR A 304 -6.92 -15.69 -7.94
C TYR A 304 -7.82 -15.59 -6.70
N ASP A 305 -9.10 -15.21 -6.88
CA ASP A 305 -10.09 -15.17 -5.80
C ASP A 305 -10.35 -16.54 -5.17
N GLN A 306 -10.17 -17.61 -5.95
CA GLN A 306 -10.24 -18.99 -5.44
C GLN A 306 -8.99 -19.41 -4.64
N ILE A 307 -7.93 -18.62 -4.64
CA ILE A 307 -6.68 -18.92 -3.94
C ILE A 307 -6.68 -18.11 -2.65
N LYS A 308 -6.90 -18.77 -1.51
CA LYS A 308 -6.88 -18.10 -0.21
C LYS A 308 -5.45 -18.03 0.35
N LEU A 309 -4.98 -16.84 0.64
CA LEU A 309 -3.82 -16.54 1.47
C LEU A 309 -4.28 -15.89 2.77
N PHE A 310 -4.06 -16.58 3.88
CA PHE A 310 -4.35 -16.03 5.22
C PHE A 310 -5.82 -15.58 5.37
N ASN A 311 -6.73 -16.38 4.81
CA ASN A 311 -8.18 -16.11 4.71
C ASN A 311 -8.60 -15.00 3.73
N TYR A 312 -7.66 -14.26 3.15
CA TYR A 312 -7.92 -13.32 2.07
C TYR A 312 -7.75 -14.02 0.72
N SER A 313 -8.46 -13.59 -0.32
CA SER A 313 -8.07 -13.99 -1.67
C SER A 313 -6.65 -13.49 -1.95
N LEU A 314 -5.86 -14.23 -2.74
CA LEU A 314 -4.56 -13.82 -3.28
C LEU A 314 -4.74 -12.67 -4.28
N ASN A 315 -5.77 -11.86 -4.15
CA ASN A 315 -6.07 -10.85 -5.13
C ASN A 315 -5.20 -9.63 -4.80
N GLY A 316 -4.05 -9.54 -5.46
CA GLY A 316 -3.24 -8.32 -5.54
C GLY A 316 -3.45 -7.58 -6.88
N GLY A 317 -4.53 -7.96 -7.57
CA GLY A 317 -4.89 -7.51 -8.92
C GLY A 317 -5.83 -6.31 -8.93
N LEU A 318 -6.52 -6.13 -10.05
CA LEU A 318 -7.39 -5.00 -10.31
C LEU A 318 -8.56 -4.95 -9.34
N ASN A 319 -9.18 -6.09 -9.02
CA ASN A 319 -10.29 -6.16 -8.07
C ASN A 319 -9.90 -5.65 -6.67
N SER A 320 -8.71 -5.96 -6.17
CA SER A 320 -8.30 -5.46 -4.84
C SER A 320 -7.91 -3.98 -4.83
N LEU A 321 -7.47 -3.44 -5.97
CA LEU A 321 -7.35 -1.98 -6.12
C LEU A 321 -8.73 -1.31 -6.10
N ILE A 322 -9.72 -1.87 -6.78
CA ILE A 322 -11.10 -1.38 -6.76
C ILE A 322 -11.67 -1.43 -5.35
N ASP A 323 -11.51 -2.56 -4.64
CA ASP A 323 -11.94 -2.71 -3.24
C ASP A 323 -11.36 -1.61 -2.36
N VAL A 324 -10.07 -1.32 -2.50
CA VAL A 324 -9.37 -0.30 -1.71
C VAL A 324 -9.86 1.10 -2.02
N ILE A 325 -10.10 1.43 -3.29
CA ILE A 325 -10.66 2.73 -3.69
C ILE A 325 -12.05 2.89 -3.07
N ILE A 326 -12.91 1.87 -3.20
CA ILE A 326 -14.26 1.88 -2.64
C ILE A 326 -14.21 2.00 -1.11
N PHE A 327 -13.28 1.31 -0.47
CA PHE A 327 -13.07 1.39 0.97
C PHE A 327 -12.70 2.81 1.40
N CYS A 328 -11.70 3.42 0.76
CA CYS A 328 -11.27 4.79 1.06
C CYS A 328 -12.38 5.79 0.77
N TYR A 329 -13.13 5.62 -0.31
CA TYR A 329 -14.31 6.42 -0.65
C TYR A 329 -15.39 6.35 0.43
N LYS A 330 -15.72 5.15 0.90
CA LYS A 330 -16.74 4.98 1.94
C LYS A 330 -16.30 5.63 3.24
N GLU A 331 -15.04 5.42 3.63
CA GLU A 331 -14.54 6.05 4.86
C GLU A 331 -14.49 7.57 4.73
N ASP A 332 -14.01 8.09 3.61
CA ASP A 332 -13.98 9.53 3.40
C ASP A 332 -15.40 10.11 3.36
N LYS A 333 -16.33 9.51 2.60
CA LYS A 333 -17.72 10.01 2.45
C LYS A 333 -18.57 9.86 3.69
N PHE A 334 -18.45 8.76 4.42
CA PHE A 334 -19.35 8.43 5.54
C PHE A 334 -18.69 8.41 6.92
N GLY A 335 -17.36 8.31 7.00
CA GLY A 335 -16.59 8.48 8.24
C GLY A 335 -16.90 7.45 9.32
N LYS A 336 -17.13 6.18 8.95
CA LYS A 336 -17.56 5.14 9.89
C LYS A 336 -16.51 4.91 10.98
N MET A 337 -15.27 4.64 10.57
CA MET A 337 -14.18 4.39 11.53
C MET A 337 -13.80 5.65 12.30
N ASN A 338 -13.85 6.82 11.65
CA ASN A 338 -13.61 8.08 12.32
C ASN A 338 -14.66 8.35 13.42
N LEU A 339 -15.94 8.04 13.17
CA LEU A 339 -17.00 8.14 14.17
C LEU A 339 -16.73 7.19 15.35
N GLU A 340 -16.45 5.91 15.07
CA GLU A 340 -16.13 4.92 16.09
C GLU A 340 -14.96 5.37 16.95
N LYS A 341 -13.86 5.81 16.33
CA LYS A 341 -12.69 6.31 17.04
C LYS A 341 -13.02 7.51 17.93
N ASN A 342 -13.81 8.46 17.43
CA ASN A 342 -14.14 9.68 18.17
C ASN A 342 -15.13 9.41 19.33
N MET A 343 -16.07 8.48 19.15
CA MET A 343 -16.96 8.04 20.23
C MET A 343 -16.22 7.19 21.27
N MET A 344 -15.27 6.35 20.86
CA MET A 344 -14.41 5.65 21.81
C MET A 344 -13.54 6.63 22.61
N LYS A 345 -13.06 7.72 22.00
CA LYS A 345 -12.39 8.81 22.73
C LYS A 345 -13.32 9.57 23.68
N SER A 346 -14.61 9.69 23.35
CA SER A 346 -15.57 10.38 24.22
C SER A 346 -15.95 9.56 25.46
N LEU A 347 -15.77 8.23 25.44
CA LEU A 347 -15.87 7.39 26.64
C LEU A 347 -14.98 7.92 27.76
N LEU A 348 -13.73 8.27 27.45
CA LEU A 348 -12.77 8.83 28.41
C LEU A 348 -13.09 10.30 28.74
N LYS A 349 -13.71 11.04 27.83
CA LYS A 349 -13.94 12.48 28.02
C LYS A 349 -15.03 12.73 29.05
N GLY A 350 -14.61 13.01 30.28
CA GLY A 350 -15.49 13.29 31.41
C GLY A 350 -15.88 12.05 32.20
N SER A 351 -15.33 10.88 31.90
CA SER A 351 -15.37 9.75 32.85
C SER A 351 -14.42 10.03 34.00
N LYS A 352 -14.57 9.30 35.11
CA LYS A 352 -13.58 9.31 36.19
C LYS A 352 -12.19 8.87 35.73
N PHE A 353 -12.09 8.24 34.56
CA PHE A 353 -10.86 7.79 33.92
C PHE A 353 -10.28 8.78 32.89
N ALA A 354 -10.79 10.01 32.81
CA ALA A 354 -10.33 11.02 31.85
C ALA A 354 -8.82 11.31 31.92
N TYR A 355 -8.20 11.12 33.10
CA TYR A 355 -6.77 11.30 33.31
C TYR A 355 -5.91 10.34 32.48
N GLN A 356 -6.45 9.21 32.04
CA GLN A 356 -5.73 8.18 31.29
C GLN A 356 -5.44 8.60 29.83
N LYS A 357 -6.13 9.64 29.31
CA LYS A 357 -6.04 10.20 27.94
C LYS A 357 -6.35 9.24 26.78
N ASN A 358 -5.91 7.98 26.85
CA ASN A 358 -6.19 6.89 25.91
C ASN A 358 -6.41 5.58 26.70
N ILE A 359 -7.18 4.65 26.13
CA ILE A 359 -7.26 3.27 26.62
C ILE A 359 -6.08 2.52 26.02
N SER A 360 -5.19 2.04 26.88
CA SER A 360 -3.98 1.29 26.53
C SER A 360 -4.07 -0.20 26.88
N SER A 361 -5.01 -0.58 27.76
CA SER A 361 -5.16 -1.94 28.28
C SER A 361 -6.63 -2.32 28.41
N TYR A 362 -6.93 -3.59 28.19
CA TYR A 362 -8.27 -4.17 28.36
C TYR A 362 -8.77 -4.00 29.82
N TYR A 363 -7.88 -4.01 30.81
CA TYR A 363 -8.26 -3.83 32.21
C TYR A 363 -8.89 -2.45 32.49
N GLN A 364 -8.51 -1.42 31.72
CA GLN A 364 -9.13 -0.10 31.81
C GLN A 364 -10.59 -0.11 31.33
N LEU A 365 -10.96 -1.05 30.46
CA LEU A 365 -12.35 -1.26 30.06
C LEU A 365 -13.13 -2.01 31.16
N ASP A 366 -12.52 -3.01 31.79
CA ASP A 366 -13.12 -3.76 32.91
C ASP A 366 -13.39 -2.86 34.13
N GLN A 367 -12.58 -1.82 34.37
CA GLN A 367 -12.86 -0.81 35.41
C GLN A 367 -14.22 -0.11 35.23
N PHE A 368 -14.69 0.06 33.99
CA PHE A 368 -16.01 0.62 33.75
C PHE A 368 -17.11 -0.32 34.22
N THR A 369 -16.85 -1.62 34.26
CA THR A 369 -17.83 -2.62 34.68
C THR A 369 -18.01 -2.69 36.20
N GLU A 370 -16.99 -2.27 36.95
CA GLU A 370 -17.02 -2.16 38.42
C GLU A 370 -17.83 -0.95 38.89
N ASP A 371 -17.86 0.13 38.11
CA ASP A 371 -18.57 1.35 38.45
C ASP A 371 -19.91 1.40 37.74
N GLU A 372 -21.00 1.24 38.48
CA GLU A 372 -22.35 1.21 37.90
C GLU A 372 -22.68 2.49 37.11
N LEU A 373 -22.20 3.66 37.54
CA LEU A 373 -22.42 4.93 36.85
C LEU A 373 -21.65 4.95 35.52
N GLU A 374 -20.39 4.54 35.53
CA GLU A 374 -19.58 4.47 34.32
C GLU A 374 -20.01 3.35 33.38
N MET A 375 -20.48 2.21 33.90
CA MET A 375 -21.06 1.12 33.12
C MET A 375 -22.33 1.60 32.40
N ASN A 376 -23.22 2.30 33.11
CA ASN A 376 -24.43 2.87 32.53
C ASN A 376 -24.11 3.93 31.48
N ARG A 377 -23.08 4.75 31.73
CA ARG A 377 -22.56 5.71 30.76
C ARG A 377 -21.98 5.01 29.52
N PHE A 378 -21.16 3.97 29.70
CA PHE A 378 -20.58 3.18 28.60
C PHE A 378 -21.69 2.56 27.75
N LYS A 379 -22.68 1.93 28.38
CA LYS A 379 -23.88 1.38 27.68
C LYS A 379 -24.61 2.47 26.90
N ASN A 380 -24.78 3.67 27.47
CA ASN A 380 -25.43 4.78 26.79
C ASN A 380 -24.63 5.22 25.54
N ILE A 381 -23.31 5.41 25.67
CA ILE A 381 -22.43 5.79 24.56
C ILE A 381 -22.41 4.70 23.49
N ARG A 382 -22.38 3.42 23.88
CA ARG A 382 -22.48 2.27 22.96
C ARG A 382 -23.81 2.26 22.20
N ASN A 383 -24.94 2.43 22.89
CA ASN A 383 -26.25 2.51 22.25
C ASN A 383 -26.34 3.69 21.28
N GLN A 384 -25.72 4.83 21.63
CA GLN A 384 -25.62 5.99 20.75
C GLN A 384 -24.76 5.67 19.52
N LEU A 385 -23.62 5.01 19.71
CA LEU A 385 -22.74 4.59 18.62
C LEU A 385 -23.47 3.63 17.68
N ASP A 386 -24.11 2.59 18.21
CA ASP A 386 -24.89 1.62 17.42
C ASP A 386 -26.01 2.29 16.61
N LYS A 387 -26.62 3.35 17.16
CA LYS A 387 -27.65 4.13 16.46
C LYS A 387 -27.05 4.94 15.31
N GLU A 388 -25.93 5.62 15.53
CA GLU A 388 -25.26 6.40 14.47
C GLU A 388 -24.64 5.50 13.40
N LEU A 389 -24.03 4.38 13.80
CA LEU A 389 -23.52 3.34 12.89
C LEU A 389 -24.62 2.78 12.00
N ARG A 390 -25.80 2.46 12.55
CA ARG A 390 -26.95 2.03 11.74
C ARG A 390 -27.39 3.06 10.71
N LYS A 391 -27.30 4.36 11.02
CA LYS A 391 -27.58 5.43 10.04
C LYS A 391 -26.52 5.47 8.94
N ILE A 392 -25.24 5.32 9.30
CA ILE A 392 -24.14 5.27 8.34
C ILE A 392 -24.28 4.04 7.43
N ASP A 393 -24.52 2.87 7.99
CA ASP A 393 -24.70 1.63 7.24
C ASP A 393 -25.89 1.72 6.28
N LYS A 394 -26.98 2.37 6.69
CA LYS A 394 -28.11 2.67 5.79
C LYS A 394 -27.69 3.57 4.63
N LYS A 395 -26.95 4.65 4.89
CA LYS A 395 -26.44 5.55 3.83
C LYS A 395 -25.47 4.83 2.89
N ILE A 396 -24.61 3.96 3.41
CA ILE A 396 -23.70 3.14 2.60
C ILE A 396 -24.50 2.18 1.70
N ALA A 397 -25.56 1.57 2.23
CA ALA A 397 -26.43 0.68 1.46
C ALA A 397 -27.18 1.45 0.35
N GLU A 398 -27.71 2.64 0.66
CA GLU A 398 -28.36 3.54 -0.30
C GLU A 398 -27.40 4.01 -1.41
N ASN A 399 -26.10 4.15 -1.11
CA ASN A 399 -25.07 4.56 -2.07
C ASN A 399 -24.45 3.39 -2.87
N LYS A 400 -24.83 2.14 -2.58
CA LYS A 400 -24.31 0.96 -3.27
C LYS A 400 -24.63 0.94 -4.77
N PRO A 401 -25.86 1.28 -5.23
CA PRO A 401 -26.18 1.38 -6.66
C PRO A 401 -25.29 2.40 -7.37
N TYR A 402 -25.11 3.59 -6.78
CA TYR A 402 -24.24 4.63 -7.33
C TYR A 402 -22.79 4.14 -7.57
N ILE A 403 -22.21 3.40 -6.62
CA ILE A 403 -20.86 2.84 -6.78
C ILE A 403 -20.84 1.83 -7.94
N ALA A 404 -21.85 0.95 -8.03
CA ALA A 404 -21.94 -0.03 -9.11
C ALA A 404 -22.07 0.63 -10.49
N ASP A 405 -22.97 1.60 -10.61
CA ASP A 405 -23.20 2.38 -11.83
C ASP A 405 -21.93 3.14 -12.24
N THR A 406 -21.20 3.72 -11.27
CA THR A 406 -19.95 4.42 -11.53
C THR A 406 -18.87 3.49 -12.07
N ILE A 407 -18.74 2.28 -11.51
CA ILE A 407 -17.79 1.27 -12.00
C ILE A 407 -18.16 0.84 -13.41
N GLU A 408 -19.44 0.58 -13.69
CA GLU A 408 -19.91 0.18 -15.01
C GLU A 408 -19.71 1.29 -16.04
N HIS A 409 -20.02 2.53 -15.67
CA HIS A 409 -19.81 3.70 -16.51
C HIS A 409 -18.33 3.88 -16.85
N ALA A 410 -17.43 3.83 -15.85
CA ALA A 410 -15.99 3.97 -16.08
C ALA A 410 -15.43 2.84 -16.96
N LYS A 411 -15.94 1.61 -16.83
CA LYS A 411 -15.64 0.51 -17.75
C LYS A 411 -16.09 0.86 -19.17
N LYS A 412 -17.35 1.26 -19.37
CA LYS A 412 -17.91 1.63 -20.69
C LYS A 412 -17.19 2.80 -21.35
N GLU A 413 -16.88 3.86 -20.60
CA GLU A 413 -16.14 5.02 -21.13
C GLU A 413 -14.75 4.65 -21.62
N SER A 414 -14.07 3.71 -20.95
CA SER A 414 -12.75 3.24 -21.38
C SER A 414 -12.77 2.43 -22.68
N LEU A 415 -13.93 1.86 -23.03
CA LEU A 415 -14.16 1.07 -24.24
C LEU A 415 -14.56 1.95 -25.43
N ASN A 416 -15.12 3.13 -25.18
CA ASN A 416 -15.47 4.07 -26.23
C ASN A 416 -14.20 4.71 -26.81
N ILE A 417 -13.86 4.32 -28.04
CA ILE A 417 -12.83 4.97 -28.84
C ILE A 417 -13.29 6.41 -29.06
N ASN A 418 -12.66 7.36 -28.37
CA ASN A 418 -12.75 8.77 -28.72
C ASN A 418 -12.11 8.97 -30.10
N CYS A 419 -12.91 8.76 -31.15
CA CYS A 419 -12.53 9.06 -32.50
C CYS A 419 -12.69 10.57 -32.66
N LEU A 420 -11.58 11.30 -32.82
CA LEU A 420 -11.61 12.72 -33.19
C LEU A 420 -12.10 12.83 -34.64
N ILE A 421 -13.42 12.76 -34.81
CA ILE A 421 -14.06 12.92 -36.10
C ILE A 421 -14.10 14.42 -36.39
N LYS A 422 -13.49 14.87 -37.49
CA LYS A 422 -13.59 16.28 -37.90
C LYS A 422 -15.07 16.62 -38.11
N LYS A 423 -15.52 17.79 -37.61
CA LYS A 423 -16.92 18.28 -37.72
C LYS A 423 -17.56 18.05 -39.09
N LYS A 424 -16.79 18.18 -40.19
CA LYS A 424 -17.27 17.96 -41.55
C LYS A 424 -17.83 16.54 -41.82
N TYR A 425 -17.52 15.56 -40.98
CA TYR A 425 -18.00 14.18 -41.10
C TYR A 425 -19.18 13.87 -40.17
N TYR A 426 -19.63 14.81 -39.33
CA TYR A 426 -20.75 14.59 -38.41
C TYR A 426 -22.06 14.26 -39.14
N PRO A 427 -22.43 14.92 -40.25
CA PRO A 427 -23.65 14.55 -40.98
C PRO A 427 -23.59 13.12 -41.52
N PHE A 428 -22.42 12.69 -42.00
CA PHE A 428 -22.21 11.33 -42.48
C PHE A 428 -22.37 10.29 -41.37
N ILE A 429 -21.73 10.52 -40.21
CA ILE A 429 -21.83 9.61 -39.06
C ILE A 429 -23.26 9.57 -38.53
N HIS A 430 -23.96 10.71 -38.48
CA HIS A 430 -25.35 10.78 -38.06
C HIS A 430 -26.25 9.94 -38.97
N SER A 431 -26.15 10.11 -40.30
CA SER A 431 -26.90 9.29 -41.25
C SER A 431 -26.55 7.80 -41.14
N LEU A 432 -25.30 7.48 -40.85
CA LEU A 432 -24.83 6.10 -40.74
C LEU A 432 -25.35 5.42 -39.46
N ILE A 433 -25.46 6.16 -38.35
CA ILE A 433 -26.12 5.71 -37.11
C ILE A 433 -27.62 5.53 -37.36
N GLU A 434 -28.26 6.48 -38.03
CA GLU A 434 -29.70 6.45 -38.35
C GLU A 434 -30.05 5.25 -39.26
N CYS A 435 -29.21 4.93 -40.25
CA CYS A 435 -29.37 3.71 -41.05
C CYS A 435 -29.26 2.43 -40.21
N PHE A 436 -28.34 2.36 -39.24
CA PHE A 436 -28.22 1.21 -38.34
C PHE A 436 -29.42 1.06 -37.41
N GLU A 437 -29.93 2.16 -36.85
CA GLU A 437 -31.11 2.16 -35.99
C GLU A 437 -32.38 1.75 -36.74
N ASN A 438 -32.46 2.05 -38.04
CA ASN A 438 -33.55 1.66 -38.92
C ASN A 438 -33.39 0.25 -39.53
N GLY A 439 -32.32 -0.47 -39.20
CA GLY A 439 -32.08 -1.84 -39.69
C GLY A 439 -31.67 -1.94 -41.16
N GLU A 440 -31.21 -0.83 -41.75
CA GLU A 440 -30.76 -0.81 -43.14
C GLU A 440 -29.34 -1.35 -43.27
N SER A 441 -29.13 -2.32 -44.16
CA SER A 441 -27.80 -2.78 -44.53
C SER A 441 -27.23 -1.89 -45.62
N PHE A 442 -26.02 -1.36 -45.40
CA PHE A 442 -25.28 -0.62 -46.42
C PHE A 442 -23.97 -1.33 -46.73
N GLU A 443 -23.70 -1.54 -48.01
CA GLU A 443 -22.44 -2.07 -48.50
C GLU A 443 -21.44 -0.90 -48.64
N ILE A 444 -20.47 -0.80 -47.73
CA ILE A 444 -19.36 0.16 -47.89
C ILE A 444 -18.48 -0.38 -49.01
N SER A 445 -18.74 0.05 -50.24
CA SER A 445 -17.82 -0.21 -51.33
C SER A 445 -16.48 0.48 -51.02
N ILE A 446 -15.38 -0.27 -51.19
CA ILE A 446 -13.99 0.14 -51.00
C ILE A 446 -13.42 1.12 -52.08
N PRO A 447 -14.14 1.73 -53.06
CA PRO A 447 -13.52 2.70 -53.97
C PRO A 447 -12.93 3.95 -53.29
N PHE A 448 -13.44 4.34 -52.11
CA PHE A 448 -13.04 5.60 -51.46
C PHE A 448 -11.66 5.57 -50.77
N LEU A 449 -11.10 4.39 -50.50
CA LEU A 449 -9.76 4.28 -49.89
C LEU A 449 -8.62 4.35 -50.92
N LYS A 450 -8.91 4.23 -52.23
CA LYS A 450 -7.90 4.31 -53.30
C LYS A 450 -7.63 5.72 -53.82
N GLN A 451 -8.34 6.74 -53.33
CA GLN A 451 -8.13 8.15 -53.73
C GLN A 451 -7.39 8.99 -52.67
N TYR A 452 -6.54 8.38 -51.86
CA TYR A 452 -5.63 9.15 -51.01
C TYR A 452 -4.27 9.26 -51.67
N PRO A 453 -3.72 10.49 -51.85
CA PRO A 453 -2.33 10.63 -52.23
C PRO A 453 -1.48 9.93 -51.17
N THR A 454 -0.39 9.31 -51.63
CA THR A 454 0.65 8.69 -50.80
C THR A 454 0.98 9.55 -49.56
N PRO A 455 1.33 8.94 -48.41
CA PRO A 455 1.51 9.67 -47.15
C PRO A 455 2.51 10.82 -47.32
N SER A 456 2.00 12.04 -47.43
CA SER A 456 2.85 13.22 -47.61
C SER A 456 3.61 13.47 -46.32
N HIS A 457 4.91 13.78 -46.46
CA HIS A 457 5.82 14.17 -45.40
C HIS A 457 5.18 15.04 -44.29
N LYS A 458 5.58 14.78 -43.04
CA LYS A 458 5.15 15.47 -41.81
C LYS A 458 4.93 16.97 -42.04
N LYS A 459 3.68 17.43 -42.05
CA LYS A 459 3.33 18.86 -42.10
C LYS A 459 3.48 19.46 -40.69
N PHE A 460 4.69 19.85 -40.32
CA PHE A 460 4.91 20.88 -39.29
C PHE A 460 5.57 22.09 -39.95
N ILE A 461 5.38 23.28 -39.39
CA ILE A 461 5.98 24.51 -39.90
C ILE A 461 7.35 24.66 -39.23
N PRO A 462 8.47 24.65 -39.97
CA PRO A 462 9.79 24.89 -39.41
C PRO A 462 9.86 26.21 -38.65
N LEU A 463 10.59 26.21 -37.55
CA LEU A 463 10.79 27.35 -36.70
C LEU A 463 11.65 28.39 -37.43
N LYS A 464 11.10 29.59 -37.64
CA LYS A 464 11.86 30.73 -38.16
C LYS A 464 12.78 31.28 -37.07
N LEU A 465 14.03 30.82 -37.05
CA LEU A 465 15.08 31.32 -36.17
C LEU A 465 15.72 32.60 -36.75
N PRO A 466 16.34 33.45 -35.90
CA PRO A 466 17.20 34.53 -36.35
C PRO A 466 18.33 34.03 -37.26
N SER A 467 18.70 34.83 -38.26
CA SER A 467 19.79 34.51 -39.19
C SER A 467 21.10 34.21 -38.46
N GLY A 468 21.81 33.15 -38.87
CA GLY A 468 23.09 32.75 -38.27
C GLY A 468 22.98 31.98 -36.95
N THR A 469 21.79 31.57 -36.52
CA THR A 469 21.63 30.74 -35.30
C THR A 469 22.27 29.35 -35.48
N LYS A 470 23.21 29.01 -34.59
CA LYS A 470 23.80 27.67 -34.46
C LYS A 470 23.17 26.93 -33.27
N TRP A 471 23.36 25.62 -33.21
CA TRP A 471 22.85 24.80 -32.09
C TRP A 471 23.31 25.29 -30.72
N GLU A 472 24.57 25.73 -30.62
CA GLU A 472 25.19 26.24 -29.39
C GLU A 472 24.47 27.48 -28.82
N HIS A 473 23.73 28.21 -29.65
CA HIS A 473 22.99 29.40 -29.24
C HIS A 473 21.55 29.10 -28.78
N ILE A 474 21.10 27.85 -28.88
CA ILE A 474 19.73 27.46 -28.58
C ILE A 474 19.66 26.91 -27.16
N THR A 475 18.65 27.38 -26.40
CA THR A 475 18.25 26.78 -25.13
C THR A 475 16.83 26.23 -25.24
N ILE A 476 16.64 24.96 -24.90
CA ILE A 476 15.33 24.31 -24.80
C ILE A 476 15.11 23.99 -23.32
N GLN A 477 14.10 24.60 -22.71
CA GLN A 477 13.72 24.36 -21.32
C GLN A 477 12.33 23.73 -21.29
N PHE A 478 12.19 22.56 -20.68
CA PHE A 478 10.86 22.00 -20.42
C PHE A 478 10.13 22.87 -19.39
N LEU A 479 8.87 23.19 -19.66
CA LEU A 479 7.99 23.88 -18.71
C LEU A 479 7.14 22.86 -17.95
N ASP A 480 6.71 21.83 -18.66
CA ASP A 480 6.03 20.62 -18.20
C ASP A 480 6.43 19.47 -19.16
N TYR A 481 5.80 18.30 -19.07
CA TYR A 481 6.09 17.18 -19.98
C TYR A 481 5.69 17.45 -21.45
N ASP A 482 4.71 18.31 -21.71
CA ASP A 482 4.13 18.53 -23.04
C ASP A 482 4.70 19.74 -23.77
N LYS A 483 5.26 20.72 -23.05
CA LYS A 483 5.68 22.03 -23.55
C LYS A 483 7.12 22.36 -23.21
N VAL A 484 7.78 22.99 -24.17
CA VAL A 484 9.11 23.58 -24.01
C VAL A 484 9.10 25.07 -24.31
N LYS A 485 9.94 25.79 -23.59
CA LYS A 485 10.36 27.15 -23.88
C LYS A 485 11.69 27.09 -24.64
N ILE A 486 11.68 27.65 -25.84
CA ILE A 486 12.84 27.74 -26.74
C ILE A 486 13.36 29.17 -26.70
N GLN A 487 14.66 29.32 -26.50
CA GLN A 487 15.37 30.60 -26.53
C GLN A 487 16.51 30.53 -27.54
N ALA A 488 16.73 31.63 -28.25
CA ALA A 488 17.82 31.80 -29.23
C ALA A 488 18.31 33.28 -29.20
N PRO A 489 19.33 33.66 -29.99
CA PRO A 489 19.81 35.04 -30.07
C PRO A 489 18.72 36.08 -30.43
N ASN A 490 19.05 37.37 -30.33
CA ASN A 490 18.15 38.49 -30.64
C ASN A 490 16.83 38.46 -29.83
N HIS A 491 16.93 38.13 -28.54
CA HIS A 491 15.80 38.01 -27.61
C HIS A 491 14.69 37.05 -28.07
N PHE A 492 15.00 36.12 -28.98
CA PHE A 492 14.04 35.15 -29.47
C PHE A 492 13.59 34.23 -28.34
N LYS A 493 12.28 34.20 -28.09
CA LYS A 493 11.63 33.31 -27.13
C LYS A 493 10.35 32.76 -27.74
N ARG A 494 10.15 31.44 -27.67
CA ARG A 494 8.91 30.80 -28.15
C ARG A 494 8.54 29.61 -27.28
N ILE A 495 7.26 29.44 -27.02
CA ILE A 495 6.73 28.23 -26.40
C ILE A 495 6.20 27.31 -27.51
N ALA A 496 6.63 26.05 -27.49
CA ALA A 496 6.20 25.03 -28.41
C ALA A 496 5.81 23.77 -27.64
N ASP A 497 4.77 23.09 -28.12
CA ASP A 497 4.37 21.78 -27.63
C ASP A 497 4.92 20.69 -28.56
N PHE A 498 4.88 19.43 -28.10
CA PHE A 498 5.33 18.29 -28.88
C PHE A 498 4.64 18.17 -30.26
N ARG A 499 3.40 18.67 -30.41
CA ARG A 499 2.66 18.64 -31.69
C ARG A 499 3.27 19.64 -32.68
N LYS A 500 3.48 20.88 -32.24
CA LYS A 500 4.12 21.96 -33.02
C LYS A 500 5.54 21.59 -33.46
N MET A 501 6.25 20.83 -32.62
CA MET A 501 7.61 20.36 -32.92
C MET A 501 7.65 19.09 -33.79
N GLY A 502 6.50 18.54 -34.20
CA GLY A 502 6.42 17.36 -35.07
C GLY A 502 6.71 16.04 -34.35
N PHE A 503 6.57 16.02 -33.03
CA PHE A 503 6.74 14.85 -32.17
C PHE A 503 5.42 14.17 -31.76
N GLU A 504 4.30 14.52 -32.39
CA GLU A 504 3.04 13.81 -32.19
C GLU A 504 3.08 12.41 -32.82
N ASN A 505 2.58 11.42 -32.08
CA ASN A 505 2.25 10.11 -32.61
C ASN A 505 0.85 10.17 -33.23
N LEU A 506 0.78 10.12 -34.56
CA LEU A 506 -0.47 10.25 -35.32
C LEU A 506 -1.54 9.19 -34.97
N LYS A 507 -1.14 8.06 -34.35
CA LYS A 507 -2.09 7.02 -33.95
C LYS A 507 -2.90 7.38 -32.70
N ASN A 508 -2.33 8.17 -31.79
CA ASN A 508 -2.94 8.40 -30.47
C ASN A 508 -2.87 9.86 -29.99
N GLY A 509 -2.30 10.78 -30.77
CA GLY A 509 -2.19 12.20 -30.44
C GLY A 509 -1.27 12.52 -29.24
N ARG A 510 -0.53 11.51 -28.74
CA ARG A 510 0.42 11.62 -27.63
C ARG A 510 1.84 11.88 -28.15
N PRO A 511 2.79 12.30 -27.28
CA PRO A 511 4.19 12.40 -27.68
C PRO A 511 4.74 11.05 -28.15
N ASN A 512 5.60 11.10 -29.17
CA ASN A 512 6.26 9.91 -29.69
C ASN A 512 7.55 9.60 -28.91
N LYS A 513 8.16 8.45 -29.21
CA LYS A 513 9.40 8.00 -28.54
C LYS A 513 10.59 8.96 -28.67
N GLN A 514 10.59 9.89 -29.63
CA GLN A 514 11.66 10.89 -29.75
C GLN A 514 11.44 12.09 -28.81
N TRP A 515 10.19 12.44 -28.52
CA TRP A 515 9.88 13.41 -27.47
C TRP A 515 10.25 12.88 -26.09
N GLU A 516 9.86 11.63 -25.80
CA GLU A 516 10.25 10.94 -24.57
C GLU A 516 11.78 10.96 -24.39
N LEU A 517 12.53 10.61 -25.44
CA LEU A 517 13.99 10.65 -25.42
C LEU A 517 14.55 12.07 -25.18
N LEU A 518 13.96 13.10 -25.79
CA LEU A 518 14.38 14.49 -25.57
C LEU A 518 14.10 14.94 -24.13
N TYR A 519 12.96 14.51 -23.55
CA TYR A 519 12.63 14.79 -22.15
C TYR A 519 13.58 14.07 -21.20
N ASP A 520 13.89 12.80 -21.44
CA ASP A 520 14.86 12.04 -20.64
C ASP A 520 16.26 12.66 -20.71
N LEU A 521 16.69 13.09 -21.90
CA LEU A 521 17.96 13.82 -22.07
C LEU A 521 17.99 15.12 -21.25
N SER A 522 16.86 15.79 -21.06
CA SER A 522 16.80 17.05 -20.30
C SER A 522 17.11 16.89 -18.82
N ARG A 523 16.79 15.72 -18.24
CA ARG A 523 17.14 15.39 -16.85
C ARG A 523 18.65 15.41 -16.64
N TYR A 524 19.42 15.05 -17.65
CA TYR A 524 20.89 15.09 -17.63
C TYR A 524 21.47 16.30 -18.36
N ARG A 525 20.67 17.37 -18.52
CA ARG A 525 21.04 18.60 -19.23
C ARG A 525 21.64 18.36 -20.63
N GLY A 526 21.17 17.32 -21.32
CA GLY A 526 21.63 16.94 -22.66
C GLY A 526 22.96 16.18 -22.71
N ASP A 527 23.49 15.73 -21.57
CA ASP A 527 24.77 15.00 -21.48
C ASP A 527 24.59 13.62 -20.82
N LEU A 528 24.64 12.55 -21.62
CA LEU A 528 24.55 11.18 -21.11
C LEU A 528 25.89 10.60 -20.64
N SER A 529 26.97 11.39 -20.53
CA SER A 529 28.26 10.90 -19.99
C SER A 529 28.16 10.37 -18.54
N TRP A 530 27.24 10.90 -17.74
CA TRP A 530 27.07 10.53 -16.33
C TRP A 530 26.49 9.11 -16.11
N THR A 531 25.72 8.59 -17.07
CA THR A 531 25.25 7.18 -17.02
C THR A 531 26.35 6.19 -17.42
N ILE A 532 27.43 6.66 -18.04
CA ILE A 532 28.58 5.84 -18.47
C ILE A 532 29.53 5.55 -17.31
N SER A 533 29.73 6.52 -16.41
CA SER A 533 30.65 6.39 -15.26
C SER A 533 30.17 5.38 -14.21
N THR A 534 28.86 5.18 -14.11
CA THR A 534 28.21 4.18 -13.22
C THR A 534 28.20 2.77 -13.80
N TYR A 535 28.33 2.60 -15.13
CA TYR A 535 28.37 1.30 -15.81
C TYR A 535 29.79 0.90 -16.24
N ARG A 536 30.67 0.59 -15.27
CA ARG A 536 32.01 0.00 -15.49
C ARG A 536 31.98 -1.48 -15.94
N LYS A 537 31.31 -1.79 -17.06
CA LYS A 537 31.50 -3.07 -17.77
C LYS A 537 31.51 -2.84 -19.29
N LYS A 538 32.67 -3.16 -19.89
CA LYS A 538 33.01 -3.30 -21.33
C LYS A 538 32.19 -2.46 -22.31
N VAL A 539 32.90 -1.60 -23.06
CA VAL A 539 32.44 -0.64 -24.08
C VAL A 539 31.39 -1.19 -25.07
N ASP A 540 31.37 -2.50 -25.33
CA ASP A 540 30.40 -3.15 -26.24
C ASP A 540 29.05 -3.52 -25.60
N SER A 541 28.89 -3.36 -24.28
CA SER A 541 27.71 -3.79 -23.51
C SER A 541 27.00 -2.65 -22.77
N HIS A 542 27.19 -1.40 -23.21
CA HIS A 542 26.47 -0.27 -22.63
C HIS A 542 25.00 -0.29 -23.11
N PRO A 543 23.99 -0.15 -22.23
CA PRO A 543 22.59 -0.01 -22.66
C PRO A 543 22.37 1.11 -23.70
N LEU A 544 23.20 2.16 -23.70
CA LEU A 544 23.17 3.27 -24.64
C LEU A 544 23.94 3.04 -25.96
N SER A 545 24.79 2.01 -26.06
CA SER A 545 25.48 1.66 -27.32
C SER A 545 24.66 0.73 -28.22
N THR A 546 23.48 0.29 -27.76
CA THR A 546 22.60 -0.60 -28.51
C THR A 546 22.17 -0.01 -29.87
N PRO A 547 22.07 -0.83 -30.93
CA PRO A 547 21.60 -0.37 -32.25
C PRO A 547 20.25 0.37 -32.20
N LYS A 548 19.42 0.03 -31.21
CA LYS A 548 18.10 0.63 -30.97
C LYS A 548 18.22 2.10 -30.56
N ILE A 549 19.13 2.44 -29.64
CA ILE A 549 19.33 3.82 -29.17
C ILE A 549 20.05 4.68 -30.20
N ARG A 550 21.05 4.13 -30.92
CA ARG A 550 21.66 4.81 -32.09
C ARG A 550 20.60 5.26 -33.09
N LYS A 551 19.66 4.36 -33.42
CA LYS A 551 18.56 4.64 -34.35
C LYS A 551 17.54 5.64 -33.78
N GLN A 552 17.34 5.67 -32.47
CA GLN A 552 16.48 6.67 -31.83
C GLN A 552 17.14 8.06 -31.85
N ILE A 553 18.40 8.18 -31.43
CA ILE A 553 19.16 9.45 -31.49
C ILE A 553 19.23 9.98 -32.92
N GLN A 554 19.44 9.11 -33.91
CA GLN A 554 19.41 9.51 -35.32
C GLN A 554 18.06 10.13 -35.70
N ARG A 555 16.94 9.48 -35.36
CA ARG A 555 15.58 9.99 -35.67
C ARG A 555 15.23 11.26 -34.90
N LEU A 556 15.71 11.39 -33.67
CA LEU A 556 15.59 12.63 -32.88
C LEU A 556 16.39 13.76 -33.55
N SER A 557 17.63 13.49 -33.95
CA SER A 557 18.49 14.41 -34.69
C SER A 557 17.82 14.91 -35.97
N GLU A 558 17.28 14.01 -36.80
CA GLU A 558 16.53 14.37 -38.02
C GLU A 558 15.31 15.24 -37.72
N SER A 559 14.55 14.92 -36.66
CA SER A 559 13.36 15.68 -36.27
C SER A 559 13.71 17.10 -35.78
N LEU A 560 14.80 17.22 -35.00
CA LEU A 560 15.29 18.52 -34.51
C LEU A 560 15.83 19.37 -35.66
N LYS A 561 16.65 18.82 -36.56
CA LYS A 561 17.14 19.54 -37.75
C LYS A 561 16.00 20.11 -38.57
N ALA A 562 14.98 19.29 -38.81
CA ALA A 562 13.85 19.69 -39.61
C ALA A 562 12.98 20.76 -38.91
N TYR A 563 12.82 20.68 -37.59
CA TYR A 563 12.09 21.71 -36.83
C TYR A 563 12.85 23.04 -36.73
N PHE A 564 14.13 23.02 -36.38
CA PHE A 564 14.93 24.24 -36.20
C PHE A 564 15.50 24.80 -37.53
N ASN A 565 15.38 24.05 -38.63
CA ASN A 565 15.93 24.39 -39.93
C ASN A 565 17.46 24.62 -39.90
N ILE A 566 18.18 23.82 -39.11
CA ILE A 566 19.64 23.81 -39.01
C ILE A 566 20.13 22.46 -39.53
N ASN A 567 20.90 22.46 -40.63
CA ASN A 567 21.36 21.23 -41.29
C ASN A 567 22.45 20.49 -40.50
N GLU A 568 23.22 21.21 -39.69
CA GLU A 568 24.26 20.63 -38.84
C GLU A 568 23.67 19.64 -37.82
N PRO A 569 24.42 18.61 -37.40
CA PRO A 569 23.97 17.69 -36.36
C PRO A 569 23.79 18.42 -35.00
N PRO A 570 22.64 18.23 -34.31
CA PRO A 570 22.37 18.80 -32.98
C PRO A 570 23.13 18.12 -31.85
N PHE A 571 23.81 17.00 -32.11
CA PHE A 571 24.64 16.27 -31.16
C PHE A 571 26.11 16.36 -31.57
N TYR A 572 27.02 16.27 -30.60
CA TYR A 572 28.43 16.07 -30.86
C TYR A 572 28.72 14.67 -31.40
N ASP A 573 29.88 14.50 -32.04
CA ASP A 573 30.33 13.19 -32.51
C ASP A 573 30.53 12.24 -31.32
N TYR A 574 29.80 11.12 -31.36
CA TYR A 574 29.86 10.10 -30.32
C TYR A 574 31.28 9.53 -30.14
N VAL A 575 32.05 9.36 -31.22
CA VAL A 575 33.41 8.79 -31.16
C VAL A 575 34.37 9.71 -30.40
N LYS A 576 34.16 11.03 -30.50
CA LYS A 576 35.04 12.03 -29.87
C LYS A 576 34.74 12.25 -28.39
N TYR A 577 33.47 12.15 -27.99
CA TYR A 577 33.03 12.46 -26.62
C TYR A 577 32.65 11.22 -25.82
N GLU A 578 32.71 10.04 -26.44
CA GLU A 578 32.28 8.73 -25.90
C GLU A 578 30.84 8.72 -25.32
N ALA A 579 30.04 9.73 -25.63
CA ALA A 579 28.71 9.94 -25.08
C ALA A 579 27.80 10.68 -26.08
N TYR A 580 26.49 10.51 -25.93
CA TYR A 580 25.53 11.38 -26.61
C TYR A 580 25.40 12.69 -25.85
N LYS A 581 25.94 13.75 -26.44
CA LYS A 581 25.93 15.10 -25.89
C LYS A 581 25.29 16.07 -26.89
N THR A 582 24.31 16.86 -26.45
CA THR A 582 23.69 17.89 -27.27
C THR A 582 24.63 19.09 -27.46
N LYS A 583 24.57 19.74 -28.62
CA LYS A 583 25.25 21.02 -28.85
C LYS A 583 24.47 22.21 -28.29
N PHE A 584 23.15 22.09 -28.20
CA PHE A 584 22.26 23.06 -27.59
C PHE A 584 22.12 22.82 -26.09
N PHE A 585 21.72 23.84 -25.35
CA PHE A 585 21.42 23.73 -23.93
C PHE A 585 20.03 23.14 -23.74
N LEU A 586 19.94 22.07 -22.96
CA LEU A 586 18.68 21.39 -22.64
C LEU A 586 18.48 21.44 -21.13
N LEU A 587 17.33 21.95 -20.68
CA LEU A 587 17.02 22.13 -19.26
C LEU A 587 15.74 21.37 -18.90
N PRO A 588 15.70 20.69 -17.73
CA PRO A 588 14.51 19.97 -17.27
C PRO A 588 13.42 20.94 -16.82
N ASP A 589 12.23 20.39 -16.57
CA ASP A 589 11.16 21.16 -15.93
C ASP A 589 11.51 21.53 -14.47
N PRO A 590 10.94 22.61 -13.91
CA PRO A 590 11.26 23.05 -12.55
C PRO A 590 10.92 22.02 -11.46
N LEU A 591 9.95 21.13 -11.68
CA LEU A 591 9.52 20.11 -10.72
C LEU A 591 10.49 18.92 -10.66
N ASN A 592 11.25 18.67 -11.73
CA ASN A 592 12.25 17.59 -11.82
C ASN A 592 13.66 18.00 -11.37
N THR A 593 13.85 19.22 -10.84
CA THR A 593 15.18 19.70 -10.39
C THR A 593 15.68 19.06 -9.10
N LYS A 594 14.82 18.35 -8.35
CA LYS A 594 15.16 17.79 -7.02
C LYS A 594 16.03 16.53 -7.03
N ASN A 595 16.22 15.85 -8.17
CA ASN A 595 16.98 14.59 -8.21
C ASN A 595 18.47 14.73 -8.55
N LEU A 596 19.03 15.96 -8.50
CA LEU A 596 20.43 16.24 -8.87
C LEU A 596 21.22 17.01 -7.80
N CYS A 597 20.64 17.33 -6.64
CA CYS A 597 21.31 18.11 -5.60
C CYS A 597 21.96 17.27 -4.48
N ASP A 598 21.75 15.97 -4.43
CA ASP A 598 22.55 15.11 -3.56
C ASP A 598 23.75 14.60 -4.36
N VAL A 599 24.95 14.81 -3.80
CA VAL A 599 26.29 14.51 -4.34
C VAL A 599 26.92 15.61 -5.20
N THR A 600 27.33 16.72 -4.58
CA THR A 600 28.67 17.35 -4.75
C THR A 600 28.84 18.58 -3.84
N GLU A 601 29.18 18.37 -2.57
CA GLU A 601 30.02 19.31 -1.80
C GLU A 601 31.04 18.49 -1.01
N THR A 602 32.20 18.25 -1.64
CA THR A 602 33.48 18.03 -0.96
C THR A 602 34.50 18.88 -1.70
N PHE A 603 34.69 20.09 -1.19
CA PHE A 603 35.97 20.78 -1.14
C PHE A 603 36.20 21.20 0.31
#